data_AF-A0A2N1BU81-F1
#
_entry.id   AF-A0A2N1BU81-F1
#
_cell.length_a   1.000
_cell.length_b   1.000
_cell.length_c   1.000
_cell.angle_alpha   90.00
_cell.angle_beta   90.00
_cell.angle_gamma   90.00
#
_symmetry.space_group_name_H-M   'P 1'
#
loop_
_entity.id
_entity.type
_entity.pdbx_description
1 polymer ?
#
loop_
_entity_poly.entity_id
_entity_poly.type
_entity_poly.pdbx_seq_one_letter_code
_entity_poly.pdbx_strand_id
1 'polypeptide(L)'
;MLVCLPLFGAISIGMFTLPLGIKGFMHGQFPPKGIKVLQPTKIIVGWRANIKSFIHIFVPVFLILFSIWGYFQVDEMPKKMEGFDYSVCKS
;
A
#
# COMPACT_ATOMS: atom_id res chain seq x y z
N MET A 1 15.77 5.90 1.58
CA MET A 1 14.82 5.07 2.36
C MET A 1 13.35 5.34 2.03
N LEU A 2 12.94 6.59 1.86
CA LEU A 2 11.53 7.00 1.63
C LEU A 2 10.84 6.37 0.40
N VAL A 3 11.58 6.03 -0.66
CA VAL A 3 10.98 5.45 -1.89
C VAL A 3 10.87 3.92 -1.84
N CYS A 4 11.90 3.24 -1.31
CA CYS A 4 11.99 1.79 -1.38
C CYS A 4 11.03 1.08 -0.42
N LEU A 5 10.83 1.62 0.78
CA LEU A 5 10.00 0.99 1.80
C LEU A 5 8.51 0.95 1.39
N PRO A 6 7.88 2.05 0.92
CA PRO A 6 6.50 2.02 0.47
C PRO A 6 6.34 1.19 -0.82
N LEU A 7 7.35 1.18 -1.70
CA LEU A 7 7.31 0.41 -2.94
C LEU A 7 7.33 -1.11 -2.66
N PHE A 8 8.22 -1.54 -1.77
CA PHE A 8 8.28 -2.93 -1.32
C PHE A 8 6.97 -3.35 -0.62
N GLY A 9 6.43 -2.46 0.24
CA GLY A 9 5.11 -2.64 0.85
C GLY A 9 4.01 -2.78 -0.19
N ALA A 10 4.00 -1.95 -1.22
CA ALA A 10 2.99 -1.99 -2.28
C ALA A 10 3.01 -3.31 -3.06
N ILE A 11 4.20 -3.81 -3.40
CA ILE A 11 4.36 -5.06 -4.14
C ILE A 11 3.94 -6.25 -3.27
N SER A 12 4.44 -6.32 -2.03
CA SER A 12 4.13 -7.43 -1.12
C SER A 12 2.65 -7.49 -0.75
N ILE A 13 2.05 -6.37 -0.32
CA ILE A 13 0.61 -6.29 -0.01
C ILE A 13 -0.21 -6.51 -1.28
N GLY A 14 0.15 -5.82 -2.36
CA GLY A 14 -0.55 -5.86 -3.63
C GLY A 14 -0.66 -7.27 -4.21
N MET A 15 0.40 -8.08 -4.11
CA MET A 15 0.40 -9.47 -4.58
C MET A 15 -0.78 -10.29 -4.01
N PHE A 16 -1.19 -10.03 -2.76
CA PHE A 16 -2.29 -10.73 -2.12
C PHE A 16 -3.61 -9.95 -2.19
N THR A 17 -3.60 -8.63 -2.03
CA THR A 17 -4.83 -7.83 -1.90
C THR A 17 -5.45 -7.45 -3.25
N LEU A 18 -4.67 -7.19 -4.30
CA LEU A 18 -5.19 -6.88 -5.64
C LEU A 18 -6.09 -7.99 -6.20
N PRO A 19 -5.64 -9.26 -6.28
CA PRO A 19 -6.50 -10.31 -6.83
C PRO A 19 -7.75 -10.52 -5.98
N LEU A 20 -7.67 -10.32 -4.66
CA LEU A 20 -8.82 -10.40 -3.76
C LEU A 20 -9.82 -9.26 -4.00
N GLY A 21 -9.34 -8.03 -4.17
CA GLY A 21 -10.16 -6.86 -4.48
C GLY A 21 -10.84 -6.98 -5.84
N ILE A 22 -10.11 -7.40 -6.88
CA ILE A 22 -10.66 -7.61 -8.23
C ILE A 22 -11.75 -8.68 -8.20
N LYS A 23 -11.48 -9.84 -7.57
CA LYS A 23 -12.49 -10.90 -7.40
C LYS A 23 -13.70 -10.42 -6.58
N GLY A 24 -13.48 -9.59 -5.57
CA GLY A 24 -14.56 -9.00 -4.76
C GLY A 24 -15.52 -8.15 -5.60
N PHE A 25 -14.99 -7.33 -6.51
CA PHE A 25 -15.81 -6.58 -7.46
C PHE A 25 -16.51 -7.48 -8.48
N MET A 26 -15.79 -8.43 -9.08
CA MET A 26 -16.38 -9.35 -10.07
C MET A 26 -17.55 -10.17 -9.50
N HIS A 27 -17.46 -10.57 -8.24
CA HIS A 27 -18.50 -11.38 -7.58
C HIS A 27 -19.54 -10.54 -6.83
N GLY A 28 -19.35 -9.22 -6.71
CA GLY A 28 -20.27 -8.32 -5.98
C GLY A 28 -20.43 -8.64 -4.49
N GLN A 29 -19.50 -9.41 -3.92
CA GLN A 29 -19.57 -9.89 -2.55
C GLN A 29 -18.18 -9.99 -1.92
N PHE A 30 -18.13 -9.85 -0.59
CA PHE A 30 -16.91 -10.05 0.19
C PHE A 30 -17.21 -10.95 1.39
N PRO A 31 -16.48 -12.06 1.61
CA PRO A 31 -15.37 -12.57 0.79
C PRO A 31 -15.81 -13.09 -0.60
N PRO A 32 -14.91 -13.08 -1.61
CA PRO A 32 -15.23 -13.55 -2.96
C PRO A 32 -15.50 -15.06 -3.00
N LYS A 33 -16.25 -15.52 -4.01
CA LYS A 33 -16.55 -16.95 -4.18
C LYS A 33 -15.26 -17.76 -4.38
N GLY A 34 -15.20 -18.94 -3.78
CA GLY A 34 -14.05 -19.85 -3.90
C GLY A 34 -12.86 -19.54 -2.98
N ILE A 35 -12.97 -18.54 -2.09
CA ILE A 35 -11.96 -18.27 -1.07
C ILE A 35 -12.26 -19.09 0.19
N LYS A 36 -11.27 -19.84 0.67
CA LYS A 36 -11.37 -20.57 1.94
C LYS A 36 -11.27 -19.59 3.10
N VAL A 37 -12.26 -19.61 3.97
CA VAL A 37 -12.30 -18.86 5.22
C VAL A 37 -12.05 -19.81 6.39
N LEU A 38 -11.38 -19.32 7.44
CA LEU A 38 -11.10 -20.14 8.63
C LEU A 38 -12.39 -20.51 9.38
N GLN A 39 -13.35 -19.59 9.42
CA GLN A 39 -14.63 -19.76 10.09
C GLN A 39 -15.78 -19.30 9.16
N PRO A 40 -17.00 -19.85 9.32
CA PRO A 40 -18.18 -19.38 8.60
C PRO A 40 -18.38 -17.88 8.84
N THR A 41 -18.25 -17.08 7.77
CA THR A 41 -18.38 -15.62 7.83
C THR A 41 -19.59 -15.17 7.04
N LYS A 42 -20.31 -14.17 7.55
CA LYS A 42 -21.46 -13.60 6.85
C LYS A 42 -20.99 -12.92 5.57
N ILE A 43 -21.54 -13.33 4.44
CA ILE A 43 -21.24 -12.73 3.14
C ILE A 43 -21.83 -11.32 3.11
N ILE A 44 -20.96 -10.34 2.85
CA ILE A 44 -21.35 -8.94 2.66
C ILE A 44 -21.56 -8.75 1.16
N VAL A 45 -22.66 -8.09 0.78
CA VAL A 45 -23.05 -7.83 -0.62
C VAL A 45 -23.33 -6.35 -0.86
N GLY A 46 -23.40 -5.94 -2.13
CA GLY A 46 -23.75 -4.58 -2.54
C GLY A 46 -22.67 -3.55 -2.21
N TRP A 47 -23.08 -2.33 -1.85
CA TRP A 47 -22.15 -1.20 -1.63
C TRP A 47 -21.07 -1.49 -0.58
N ARG A 48 -21.43 -2.19 0.50
CA ARG A 48 -20.47 -2.55 1.57
C ARG A 48 -19.39 -3.53 1.07
N ALA A 49 -19.74 -4.44 0.18
CA ALA A 49 -18.77 -5.35 -0.46
C ALA A 49 -17.85 -4.59 -1.41
N ASN A 50 -18.42 -3.63 -2.16
CA ASN A 50 -17.67 -2.77 -3.07
C ASN A 50 -16.66 -1.89 -2.32
N ILE A 51 -17.02 -1.27 -1.20
CA ILE A 51 -16.07 -0.50 -0.37
C ILE A 51 -14.93 -1.40 0.12
N LYS A 52 -15.25 -2.60 0.64
CA LYS A 52 -14.19 -3.52 1.10
C LYS A 52 -13.25 -3.92 -0.03
N SER A 53 -13.79 -4.24 -1.20
CA SER A 53 -13.01 -4.59 -2.38
C SER A 53 -12.17 -3.41 -2.88
N PHE A 54 -12.74 -2.20 -2.85
CA PHE A 54 -12.06 -0.95 -3.18
C PHE A 54 -10.83 -0.74 -2.28
N ILE A 55 -10.99 -0.86 -0.96
CA ILE A 55 -9.88 -0.68 -0.01
C ILE A 55 -8.71 -1.62 -0.33
N HIS A 56 -8.98 -2.88 -0.70
CA HIS A 56 -7.93 -3.85 -1.03
C HIS A 56 -7.13 -3.48 -2.29
N ILE A 57 -7.72 -2.74 -3.22
CA ILE A 57 -7.05 -2.20 -4.42
C ILE A 57 -6.41 -0.84 -4.10
N PHE A 58 -7.11 0.00 -3.34
CA PHE A 58 -6.69 1.35 -3.03
C PHE A 58 -5.40 1.39 -2.22
N VAL A 59 -5.24 0.52 -1.22
CA VAL A 59 -4.03 0.47 -0.38
C VAL A 59 -2.74 0.30 -1.20
N PRO A 60 -2.58 -0.73 -2.06
CA PRO A 60 -1.36 -0.86 -2.85
C PRO A 60 -1.20 0.26 -3.88
N VAL A 61 -2.28 0.76 -4.48
CA VAL A 61 -2.22 1.90 -5.42
C VAL A 61 -1.72 3.17 -4.70
N PHE A 62 -2.24 3.44 -3.50
CA PHE A 62 -1.83 4.58 -2.70
C PHE A 62 -0.34 4.51 -2.33
N LEU A 63 0.15 3.33 -1.95
CA LEU A 63 1.58 3.14 -1.64
C LEU A 63 2.47 3.38 -2.88
N ILE A 64 2.03 2.96 -4.07
CA ILE A 64 2.74 3.25 -5.33
C ILE A 64 2.79 4.76 -5.57
N LEU A 65 1.66 5.44 -5.45
CA LEU A 65 1.59 6.91 -5.61
C LEU A 65 2.49 7.62 -4.61
N PHE A 66 2.51 7.16 -3.36
CA PHE A 66 3.38 7.69 -2.33
C PHE A 66 4.87 7.47 -2.64
N SER A 67 5.24 6.31 -3.18
CA SER A 67 6.61 6.06 -3.67
C SER A 67 7.00 6.98 -4.83
N ILE A 68 6.09 7.23 -5.77
CA ILE A 68 6.32 8.14 -6.89
C ILE A 68 6.52 9.56 -6.38
N TRP A 69 5.67 10.02 -5.46
CA TRP A 69 5.83 11.33 -4.85
C TRP A 69 7.15 11.46 -4.08
N GLY A 70 7.50 10.44 -3.28
CA GLY A 70 8.76 10.38 -2.56
C GLY A 70 9.98 10.39 -3.47
N TYR A 71 9.87 9.91 -4.72
CA TYR A 71 10.95 9.99 -5.70
C TYR A 71 11.22 11.44 -6.12
N PHE A 72 10.16 12.21 -6.41
CA PHE A 72 10.30 13.64 -6.74
C PHE A 72 10.76 14.48 -5.54
N GLN A 73 10.37 14.11 -4.32
CA GLN A 73 10.81 14.79 -3.09
C GLN A 73 12.34 14.76 -2.90
N VAL A 74 13.04 13.72 -3.39
CA VAL A 74 14.50 13.60 -3.21
C VAL A 74 15.24 14.78 -3.85
N ASP A 75 14.72 15.32 -4.95
CA ASP A 75 15.35 16.44 -5.66
C ASP A 75 15.30 17.75 -4.86
N GLU A 76 14.31 17.89 -3.98
CA GLU A 76 14.12 19.06 -3.11
C GLU A 76 14.87 18.92 -1.77
N MET A 77 15.46 17.76 -1.47
CA MET A 77 16.22 17.56 -0.23
C MET A 77 17.55 18.33 -0.26
N PRO A 78 17.93 19.01 0.84
CA PRO A 78 19.20 19.71 0.91
C PRO A 78 20.37 18.72 0.77
N LYS A 79 21.17 18.89 -0.28
CA LYS A 79 22.29 17.96 -0.63
C LYS A 79 23.52 18.13 0.28
N LYS A 80 23.65 19.28 0.93
CA LYS A 80 24.61 19.57 2.00
C LYS A 80 23.93 20.49 3.00
N MET A 81 23.93 20.10 4.26
CA MET A 81 23.57 21.01 5.35
C MET A 81 24.81 21.87 5.64
N GLU A 82 24.83 23.11 5.16
CA GLU A 82 25.83 24.07 5.59
C GLU A 82 25.61 24.37 7.08
N GLY A 83 26.60 24.05 7.93
CA GLY A 83 26.56 24.32 9.37
C GLY A 83 26.57 23.09 10.29
N PHE A 84 26.71 21.86 9.79
CA PHE A 84 26.96 20.72 10.68
C PHE A 84 28.41 20.73 11.18
N ASP A 85 28.57 20.89 12.49
CA ASP A 85 29.87 20.81 13.15
C ASP A 85 30.29 19.34 13.32
N TYR A 86 31.15 18.87 12.41
CA TYR A 86 31.72 17.53 12.45
C TYR A 86 32.80 17.34 13.53
N SER A 87 33.14 18.40 14.29
CA SER A 87 34.09 18.30 15.41
C SER A 87 33.60 17.35 16.51
N VAL A 88 32.28 17.24 16.67
CA VAL A 88 31.61 16.38 17.66
C VAL A 88 31.75 14.88 17.32
N CYS A 89 32.06 14.53 16.07
CA CYS A 89 32.21 13.14 15.62
C CYS A 89 33.65 12.63 15.69
N LYS A 90 34.63 13.46 16.07
CA LYS A 90 35.99 12.99 16.36
C LYS A 90 36.05 12.51 17.81
N SER A 91 35.78 11.22 18.01
CA SER A 91 36.22 10.47 19.20
C SER A 91 37.44 9.63 18.87
#